data_AF-A0A661MP20-F1
#
_entry.id   AF-A0A661MP20-F1
#
_cell.length_a   1.000
_cell.length_b   1.000
_cell.length_c   1.000
_cell.angle_alpha   90.00
_cell.angle_beta   90.00
_cell.angle_gamma   90.00
#
_symmetry.space_group_name_H-M   'P 1'
#
loop_
_entity.id
_entity.type
_entity.pdbx_description
1 polymer ?
#
loop_
_entity_poly.entity_id
_entity_poly.type
_entity_poly.pdbx_seq_one_letter_code
_entity_poly.pdbx_strand_id
1 'polypeptide(L)'
;MGSQSSNQAAHVQRASDVVLVYGKSDDGKGYDVLRRRGEELQAGKLRPLDDGKPIYGQVVRLTPRQESPALFDVDVQHDGRGSTGRPAKVASDQYREGWDSIWANGAPNRALN
;
A
#
# COMPACT_ATOMS: atom_id res chain seq x y z
N MET A 1 -28.68 16.09 4.75
CA MET A 1 -28.84 14.80 4.02
C MET A 1 -27.61 14.61 3.14
N GLY A 2 -26.67 13.75 3.52
CA GLY A 2 -25.41 13.60 2.74
C GLY A 2 -24.49 12.47 3.22
N SER A 3 -24.71 11.94 4.42
CA SER A 3 -23.81 10.94 5.04
C SER A 3 -24.15 9.48 4.71
N GLN A 4 -25.28 9.19 4.07
CA GLN A 4 -25.69 7.81 3.74
C GLN A 4 -25.13 7.29 2.41
N SER A 5 -24.88 8.18 1.43
CA SER A 5 -24.45 7.77 0.08
C SER A 5 -22.97 7.35 0.01
N SER A 6 -22.10 7.94 0.83
CA SER A 6 -20.66 7.61 0.88
C SER A 6 -20.41 6.23 1.48
N ASN A 7 -21.20 5.83 2.48
CA ASN A 7 -21.01 4.55 3.17
C ASN A 7 -21.48 3.36 2.32
N GLN A 8 -22.54 3.56 1.52
CA GLN A 8 -23.08 2.53 0.63
C GLN A 8 -22.20 2.30 -0.62
N ALA A 9 -21.67 3.37 -1.21
CA ALA A 9 -20.74 3.28 -2.34
C ALA A 9 -19.42 2.57 -1.96
N ALA A 10 -18.88 2.84 -0.77
CA ALA A 10 -17.70 2.15 -0.26
C ALA A 10 -17.95 0.65 -0.02
N HIS A 11 -19.14 0.28 0.45
CA HIS A 11 -19.52 -1.12 0.67
C HIS A 11 -19.66 -1.91 -0.64
N VAL A 12 -20.26 -1.32 -1.68
CA VAL A 12 -20.38 -1.93 -3.02
C VAL A 12 -19.01 -2.07 -3.67
N GLN A 13 -18.13 -1.07 -3.54
CA GLN A 13 -16.75 -1.16 -4.02
C GLN A 13 -15.99 -2.30 -3.34
N ARG A 14 -16.13 -2.48 -2.02
CA ARG A 14 -15.51 -3.61 -1.31
C ARG A 14 -16.03 -4.96 -1.77
N ALA A 15 -17.35 -5.10 -1.96
CA ALA A 15 -17.93 -6.36 -2.46
C ALA A 15 -17.47 -6.71 -3.89
N SER A 16 -17.04 -5.70 -4.67
CA SER A 16 -16.53 -5.84 -6.04
C SER A 16 -15.02 -6.01 -6.17
N ASP A 17 -14.27 -5.90 -5.07
CA ASP A 17 -12.81 -5.99 -5.05
C ASP A 17 -12.33 -7.25 -4.33
N VAL A 18 -12.00 -8.27 -5.13
CA VAL A 18 -11.76 -9.64 -4.64
C VAL A 18 -10.46 -10.17 -5.21
N VAL A 19 -9.67 -10.81 -4.37
CA VAL A 19 -8.48 -11.56 -4.76
C VAL A 19 -8.73 -13.06 -4.64
N LEU A 20 -8.34 -13.79 -5.68
CA LEU A 20 -8.13 -15.23 -5.67
C LEU A 20 -6.63 -15.51 -5.55
N VAL A 21 -6.24 -16.27 -4.53
CA VAL A 21 -4.88 -16.78 -4.38
C VAL A 21 -4.81 -18.19 -4.96
N TYR A 22 -3.99 -18.40 -5.99
CA TYR A 22 -3.95 -19.68 -6.72
C TYR A 22 -2.62 -20.42 -6.63
N GLY A 23 -1.55 -19.81 -6.11
CA GLY A 23 -0.26 -20.49 -5.98
C GLY A 23 0.78 -19.67 -5.24
N LYS A 24 1.87 -20.34 -4.84
CA LYS A 24 3.10 -19.65 -4.45
C LYS A 24 3.78 -19.08 -5.68
N SER A 25 4.37 -17.90 -5.55
CA SER A 25 5.18 -17.32 -6.64
C SER A 25 6.44 -18.15 -6.88
N ASP A 26 6.98 -18.06 -8.11
CA ASP A 26 8.20 -18.78 -8.53
C ASP A 26 9.41 -18.56 -7.60
N ASP A 27 9.52 -17.36 -7.02
CA ASP A 27 10.60 -17.02 -6.10
C ASP A 27 10.36 -17.48 -4.65
N GLY A 28 9.21 -18.11 -4.38
CA GLY A 28 8.81 -18.65 -3.07
C GLY A 28 8.55 -17.60 -1.99
N LYS A 29 8.60 -16.31 -2.32
CA LYS A 29 8.52 -15.19 -1.36
C LYS A 29 7.14 -14.51 -1.33
N GLY A 30 6.17 -15.08 -2.00
CA GLY A 30 4.83 -14.54 -2.11
C GLY A 30 3.86 -15.49 -2.78
N TYR A 31 2.78 -14.93 -3.31
CA TYR A 31 1.71 -15.67 -3.94
C TYR A 31 1.34 -15.05 -5.28
N ASP A 32 1.01 -15.89 -6.24
CA ASP A 32 0.40 -15.45 -7.49
C ASP A 32 -1.12 -15.36 -7.32
N VAL A 33 -1.68 -14.27 -7.82
CA VAL A 33 -3.09 -13.91 -7.61
C VAL A 33 -3.79 -13.43 -8.87
N LEU A 34 -5.10 -13.64 -8.90
CA LEU A 34 -6.02 -12.95 -9.79
C LEU A 34 -6.89 -12.03 -8.95
N ARG A 35 -6.95 -10.74 -9.33
CA ARG A 35 -7.79 -9.75 -8.65
C ARG A 35 -8.86 -9.25 -9.60
N ARG A 36 -10.10 -9.25 -9.14
CA ARG A 36 -11.20 -8.55 -9.80
C ARG A 36 -11.46 -7.24 -9.08
N ARG A 37 -11.53 -6.13 -9.82
CA ARG A 37 -11.93 -4.82 -9.30
C ARG A 37 -13.00 -4.23 -10.21
N GLY A 38 -14.25 -4.31 -9.79
CA GLY A 38 -15.38 -4.03 -10.68
C GLY A 38 -15.43 -5.06 -11.82
N GLU A 39 -15.29 -4.59 -13.06
CA GLU A 39 -15.27 -5.42 -14.28
C GLU A 39 -13.85 -5.81 -14.73
N GLU A 40 -12.81 -5.22 -14.12
CA GLU A 40 -11.43 -5.46 -14.52
C GLU A 40 -10.84 -6.67 -13.78
N LEU A 41 -10.16 -7.55 -14.53
CA LEU A 41 -9.41 -8.68 -13.98
C LEU A 41 -7.91 -8.47 -14.20
N GLN A 42 -7.13 -8.56 -13.13
CA GLN A 42 -5.68 -8.31 -13.15
C GLN A 42 -4.94 -9.51 -12.53
N ALA A 43 -3.93 -10.02 -13.24
CA ALA A 43 -2.95 -10.91 -12.64
C ALA A 43 -1.90 -10.11 -11.86
N GLY A 44 -1.43 -10.65 -10.75
CA GLY A 44 -0.44 -9.98 -9.92
C GLY A 44 0.25 -10.91 -8.93
N LYS A 45 1.09 -10.31 -8.10
CA LYS A 45 1.77 -11.00 -7.00
C LYS A 45 1.46 -10.32 -5.67
N LEU A 46 1.10 -11.09 -4.66
CA LEU A 46 1.02 -10.65 -3.27
C LEU A 46 2.32 -10.96 -2.56
N ARG A 47 2.82 -10.00 -1.79
CA ARG A 47 4.02 -10.15 -0.97
C ARG A 47 3.79 -9.56 0.42
N PRO A 48 4.38 -10.14 1.48
CA PRO A 48 4.48 -9.48 2.77
C PRO A 48 5.20 -8.13 2.63
N LEU A 49 4.87 -7.19 3.52
CA LEU A 49 5.64 -5.97 3.64
C LEU A 49 6.96 -6.28 4.35
N ASP A 50 8.04 -5.67 3.86
CA ASP A 50 9.36 -5.73 4.45
C ASP A 50 9.76 -4.34 4.92
N ASP A 51 10.23 -4.22 6.16
CA ASP A 51 10.69 -2.94 6.71
C ASP A 51 11.86 -2.37 5.90
N GLY A 52 11.84 -1.06 5.72
CA GLY A 52 12.87 -0.32 4.96
C GLY A 52 12.83 -0.54 3.45
N LYS A 53 11.91 -1.37 2.91
CA LYS A 53 11.75 -1.53 1.46
C LYS A 53 10.64 -0.63 0.90
N PRO A 54 10.84 -0.08 -0.31
CA PRO A 54 9.80 0.70 -0.97
C PRO A 54 8.60 -0.17 -1.34
N ILE A 55 7.41 0.44 -1.29
CA ILE A 55 6.15 -0.19 -1.68
C ILE A 55 5.97 -0.02 -3.19
N TYR A 56 5.98 -1.13 -3.93
CA TYR A 56 5.64 -1.16 -5.35
C TYR A 56 4.20 -1.66 -5.50
N GLY A 57 3.27 -0.77 -5.83
CA GLY A 57 1.84 -1.13 -5.97
C GLY A 57 1.01 -0.70 -4.77
N GLN A 58 0.11 -1.57 -4.30
CA GLN A 58 -0.85 -1.26 -3.23
C GLN A 58 -0.55 -2.06 -1.98
N VAL A 59 -0.69 -1.42 -0.81
CA VAL A 59 -0.78 -2.10 0.48
C VAL A 59 -2.24 -2.43 0.73
N VAL A 60 -2.53 -3.70 0.96
CA VAL A 60 -3.89 -4.19 1.15
C VAL A 60 -3.99 -5.01 2.43
N ARG A 61 -5.15 -4.92 3.07
CA ARG A 61 -5.61 -5.89 4.06
C ARG A 61 -6.53 -6.87 3.34
N LEU A 62 -6.33 -8.16 3.60
CA LEU A 62 -7.14 -9.23 3.04
C LEU A 62 -8.03 -9.84 4.12
N THR A 63 -9.30 -10.02 3.81
CA THR A 63 -10.25 -10.70 4.69
C THR A 63 -10.76 -11.95 3.97
N PRO A 64 -10.50 -13.17 4.48
CA PRO A 64 -10.96 -14.39 3.83
C PRO A 64 -12.49 -14.45 3.81
N ARG A 65 -13.02 -14.92 2.68
CA ARG A 65 -14.45 -15.12 2.51
C ARG A 65 -14.88 -16.49 3.05
N GLN A 66 -16.06 -16.56 3.67
CA GLN A 66 -16.54 -17.82 4.26
C GLN A 66 -16.86 -18.87 3.18
N GLU A 67 -17.34 -18.44 2.02
CA GLU A 67 -17.72 -19.34 0.93
C GLU A 67 -16.53 -20.00 0.22
N SER A 68 -15.32 -19.44 0.33
CA SER A 68 -14.13 -20.02 -0.27
C SER A 68 -12.85 -19.55 0.42
N PRO A 69 -12.02 -20.47 0.95
CA PRO A 69 -10.79 -20.12 1.66
C PRO A 69 -9.70 -19.53 0.76
N ALA A 70 -9.84 -19.64 -0.57
CA ALA A 70 -8.91 -19.06 -1.53
C ALA A 70 -9.30 -17.63 -1.98
N LEU A 71 -10.51 -17.18 -1.61
CA LEU A 71 -11.02 -15.84 -1.96
C LEU A 71 -10.94 -14.89 -0.77
N PHE A 72 -10.52 -13.67 -1.06
CA PHE A 72 -10.31 -12.62 -0.07
C PHE A 72 -10.92 -11.31 -0.54
N ASP A 73 -11.66 -10.65 0.34
CA ASP A 73 -12.02 -9.25 0.17
C ASP A 73 -10.79 -8.37 0.33
N VAL A 74 -10.66 -7.38 -0.54
CA VAL A 74 -9.51 -6.47 -0.57
C VAL A 74 -9.89 -5.12 0.04
N ASP A 75 -9.09 -4.69 1.02
CA ASP A 75 -9.17 -3.36 1.61
C ASP A 75 -7.85 -2.61 1.41
N VAL A 76 -7.82 -1.71 0.44
CA VAL A 76 -6.61 -0.92 0.11
C VAL A 76 -6.32 0.07 1.25
N GLN A 77 -5.21 -0.16 1.96
CA GLN A 77 -4.74 0.74 3.02
C GLN A 77 -3.87 1.87 2.47
N HIS A 78 -3.12 1.61 1.40
CA HIS A 78 -2.25 2.60 0.76
C HIS A 78 -2.06 2.28 -0.73
N ASP A 79 -2.07 3.31 -1.58
CA ASP A 79 -1.77 3.16 -3.00
C ASP A 79 -0.44 3.85 -3.35
N GLY A 80 0.62 3.04 -3.48
CA GLY A 80 1.96 3.49 -3.86
C GLY A 80 2.12 3.76 -5.36
N ARG A 81 1.10 3.49 -6.19
CA ARG A 81 1.09 3.89 -7.62
C ARG A 81 0.71 5.36 -7.79
N GLY A 82 0.07 5.94 -6.78
CA GLY A 82 -0.29 7.35 -6.74
C GLY A 82 0.94 8.24 -6.62
N SER A 83 1.62 8.50 -7.73
CA SER A 83 2.65 9.54 -7.80
C SER A 83 2.00 10.89 -7.54
N THR A 84 2.34 11.54 -6.42
CA THR A 84 2.04 12.96 -6.20
C THR A 84 2.99 13.89 -6.97
N GLY A 85 3.77 13.35 -7.92
CA GLY A 85 4.88 14.07 -8.58
C GLY A 85 6.03 14.40 -7.64
N ARG A 86 6.00 13.91 -6.40
CA ARG A 86 7.00 14.16 -5.36
C ARG A 86 7.89 12.94 -5.17
N PRO A 87 9.17 13.12 -4.85
CA PRO A 87 10.06 12.02 -4.48
C PRO A 87 9.43 11.16 -3.38
N ALA A 88 9.64 9.84 -3.46
CA ALA A 88 9.16 8.90 -2.46
C ALA A 88 9.61 9.36 -1.06
N LYS A 89 8.64 9.58 -0.16
CA LYS A 89 8.92 10.04 1.21
C LYS A 89 9.33 8.83 2.05
N VAL A 90 10.63 8.56 2.14
CA VAL A 90 11.17 7.63 3.12
C VAL A 90 11.20 8.34 4.46
N ALA A 91 10.40 7.87 5.41
CA ALA A 91 10.37 8.41 6.78
C ALA A 91 10.68 7.29 7.78
N SER A 92 11.78 6.56 7.57
CA SER A 92 12.33 5.75 8.65
C SER A 92 13.04 6.66 9.65
N ASP A 93 13.05 6.27 10.92
CA ASP A 93 13.77 7.00 11.96
C ASP A 93 15.26 7.06 11.64
N GLN A 94 15.84 5.96 11.14
CA GLN A 94 17.24 5.92 10.68
C GLN A 94 17.53 6.88 9.51
N TYR A 95 16.59 7.07 8.58
CA TYR A 95 16.74 8.06 7.51
C TYR A 95 16.68 9.49 8.07
N ARG A 96 15.82 9.73 9.07
CA ARG A 96 15.70 11.03 9.74
C ARG A 96 16.93 11.35 10.59
N GLU A 97 17.44 10.38 11.35
CA GLU A 97 18.68 10.49 12.11
C GLU A 97 19.87 10.80 11.19
N GLY A 98 19.97 10.11 10.04
CA GLY A 98 20.97 10.41 9.03
C GLY A 98 20.82 11.82 8.45
N TRP A 99 19.58 12.25 8.18
CA TRP A 99 19.28 13.59 7.70
C TRP A 99 19.68 14.67 8.72
N ASP A 100 19.27 14.51 9.98
CA ASP A 100 19.61 15.44 11.06
C ASP A 100 21.13 15.51 11.25
N SER A 101 21.86 14.39 11.11
CA SER A 101 23.32 14.39 11.22
C SER A 101 24.02 15.26 10.16
N ILE A 102 23.48 15.33 8.94
CA ILE A 102 24.06 16.05 7.80
C ILE A 102 23.63 17.51 7.80
N TRP A 103 22.37 17.79 8.14
CA TRP A 103 21.76 19.11 7.90
C TRP A 103 21.33 19.86 9.18
N ALA A 104 21.25 19.22 10.35
CA ALA A 104 20.89 19.92 11.59
C ALA A 104 22.05 20.69 12.23
N ASN A 105 23.30 20.47 11.81
CA ASN A 105 24.46 21.22 12.30
C ASN A 105 24.73 22.51 11.50
N GLY A 106 23.74 23.38 11.46
CA GLY A 106 23.92 24.78 11.11
C GLY A 106 23.95 25.63 12.37
N ALA A 107 25.13 25.88 12.94
CA ALA A 107 25.25 26.93 13.95
C ALA A 107 24.72 28.25 13.36
N PRO A 108 23.90 29.03 14.09
CA PRO A 108 23.44 30.32 13.61
C PRO A 108 24.66 31.22 13.40
N ASN A 109 24.92 31.56 12.13
CA ASN A 109 26.05 32.39 11.76
C ASN A 109 25.78 33.83 12.25
N ARG A 110 26.23 34.14 13.47
CA ARG A 110 26.15 35.44 14.13
C ARG A 110 27.21 36.41 13.56
N ALA A 111 27.25 36.57 12.24
CA ALA A 111 28.24 37.40 11.56
C ALA A 111 27.72 38.08 10.28
N LEU A 112 26.43 38.39 10.20
CA LEU A 112 25.88 39.30 9.19
C LEU A 112 25.07 40.39 9.92
N ASN A 113 25.76 41.44 10.37
CA ASN A 113 25.21 42.76 10.69
C ASN A 113 26.09 43.80 10.01
#